data_AF-A0A2E1TZ60-F1
#
_entry.id   AF-A0A2E1TZ60-F1
#
_cell.length_a   1.000
_cell.length_b   1.000
_cell.length_c   1.000
_cell.angle_alpha   90.00
_cell.angle_beta   90.00
_cell.angle_gamma   90.00
#
_symmetry.space_group_name_H-M   'P 1'
#
loop_
_entity.id
_entity.type
_entity.pdbx_description
1 polymer ?
#
loop_
_entity_poly.entity_id
_entity_poly.type
_entity_poly.pdbx_seq_one_letter_code
_entity_poly.pdbx_strand_id
1 'polypeptide(L)' 'MKKILGFIQLFLALLLIILALATGFNLILISMRPETISVVNVIIGQGVLIVLLLAFANLCLKKGRKTLDL' A
#
# COMPACT_ATOMS: atom_id res chain seq x y z
N MET A 1 -11.76 -24.52 -1.68
CA MET A 1 -11.15 -23.63 -0.65
C MET A 1 -9.94 -22.84 -1.15
N LYS A 2 -8.93 -23.47 -1.78
CA LYS A 2 -7.72 -22.76 -2.27
C LYS A 2 -8.02 -21.60 -3.23
N LYS A 3 -8.97 -21.77 -4.17
CA LYS A 3 -9.39 -20.69 -5.09
C LYS A 3 -9.96 -19.46 -4.36
N ILE A 4 -10.79 -19.66 -3.34
CA ILE A 4 -11.35 -18.57 -2.52
C ILE A 4 -10.23 -17.80 -1.83
N LEU A 5 -9.25 -18.52 -1.28
CA LEU A 5 -8.07 -17.91 -0.65
C LEU A 5 -7.26 -17.07 -1.64
N GLY A 6 -7.12 -17.53 -2.89
CA GLY A 6 -6.48 -16.75 -3.95
C GLY A 6 -7.22 -15.45 -4.27
N PHE A 7 -8.55 -15.48 -4.38
CA PHE A 7 -9.35 -14.27 -4.58
C PHE A 7 -9.26 -13.29 -3.41
N ILE A 8 -9.27 -13.79 -2.17
CA ILE A 8 -9.09 -12.96 -0.97
C ILE A 8 -7.70 -12.28 -1.00
N GLN A 9 -6.64 -12.99 -1.40
CA GLN A 9 -5.30 -12.41 -1.51
C GLN A 9 -5.22 -11.33 -2.59
N LEU A 10 -5.88 -11.51 -3.73
CA LEU A 10 -5.95 -10.48 -4.78
C LEU A 10 -6.77 -9.26 -4.34
N PHE A 11 -7.88 -9.49 -3.65
CA PHE A 11 -8.69 -8.40 -3.10
C PHE A 11 -7.93 -7.60 -2.03
N LEU A 12 -7.21 -8.29 -1.14
CA LEU A 12 -6.35 -7.64 -0.14
C LEU A 12 -5.23 -6.84 -0.81
N ALA A 13 -4.61 -7.36 -1.87
CA ALA A 13 -3.63 -6.61 -2.65
C ALA A 13 -4.22 -5.32 -3.24
N LEU A 14 -5.42 -5.39 -3.79
CA LEU A 14 -6.11 -4.20 -4.33
C LEU A 14 -6.34 -3.15 -3.23
N LEU A 15 -6.82 -3.58 -2.04
CA LEU A 15 -7.00 -2.68 -0.91
C LEU A 15 -5.69 -2.03 -0.46
N LEU A 16 -4.60 -2.79 -0.39
CA LEU A 16 -3.27 -2.26 -0.02
C LEU A 16 -2.77 -1.22 -1.03
N ILE A 17 -3.02 -1.41 -2.33
CA ILE A 17 -2.68 -0.43 -3.36
C ILE A 17 -3.49 0.85 -3.18
N ILE A 18 -4.80 0.73 -2.93
CA ILE A 18 -5.69 1.88 -2.69
C ILE A 18 -5.21 2.67 -1.44
N LEU A 19 -4.84 1.98 -0.37
CA LEU A 19 -4.30 2.61 0.84
C LEU A 19 -2.95 3.29 0.60
N ALA A 20 -2.07 2.68 -0.20
CA ALA A 20 -0.80 3.29 -0.59
C ALA A 20 -1.03 4.59 -1.40
N LEU A 21 -1.98 4.57 -2.34
CA LEU A 21 -2.36 5.75 -3.11
C LEU A 21 -2.96 6.84 -2.21
N ALA A 22 -3.90 6.48 -1.33
CA ALA A 22 -4.51 7.42 -0.39
C ALA A 22 -3.45 8.06 0.53
N THR A 23 -2.47 7.29 0.99
CA THR A 23 -1.33 7.80 1.75
C THR A 23 -0.46 8.72 0.91
N GLY A 24 -0.23 8.40 -0.37
CA GLY A 24 0.50 9.26 -1.31
C GLY A 24 -0.19 10.60 -1.54
N PHE A 25 -1.52 10.61 -1.72
CA PHE A 25 -2.30 11.85 -1.78
C PHE A 25 -2.20 12.64 -0.49
N ASN A 26 -2.29 11.99 0.66
CA ASN A 26 -2.13 12.64 1.96
C ASN A 26 -0.74 13.28 2.11
N LEU A 27 0.30 12.60 1.64
CA LEU A 27 1.68 13.10 1.66
C LEU A 27 1.81 14.39 0.81
N ILE A 28 1.17 14.45 -0.36
CA ILE A 28 1.14 15.65 -1.21
C ILE A 28 0.41 16.80 -0.49
N LEU A 29 -0.72 16.52 0.15
CA LEU A 29 -1.47 17.56 0.87
C LEU A 29 -0.67 18.12 2.05
N ILE A 30 0.05 17.26 2.77
CA ILE A 30 0.91 17.63 3.89
C ILE A 30 2.14 18.41 3.41
N SER A 31 2.73 18.04 2.27
CA SER A 31 3.92 18.72 1.75
C SER A 31 3.65 20.16 1.28
N MET A 32 2.38 20.51 1.00
CA MET A 32 1.97 21.87 0.65
C MET A 32 1.90 22.82 1.86
N ARG A 33 2.07 22.31 3.09
CA ARG A 33 2.17 23.11 4.32
C ARG A 33 3.37 22.67 5.18
N PRO A 34 4.62 22.89 4.74
CA PRO A 34 5.79 22.48 5.50
C PRO A 34 6.09 23.52 6.60
N GLU A 35 5.21 23.59 7.60
CA GLU A 35 5.26 24.63 8.63
C GLU A 35 6.08 24.23 9.87
N THR A 36 6.46 22.95 10.03
CA THR A 36 7.30 22.47 11.15
C THR A 36 8.16 21.25 10.82
N ILE A 37 9.20 20.98 11.63
CA ILE A 37 10.02 19.74 11.56
C ILE A 37 9.15 18.47 11.67
N SER A 38 8.04 18.54 12.40
CA SER A 38 7.06 17.44 12.51
C SER A 38 6.51 17.03 11.14
N VAL A 39 6.32 17.98 10.22
CA VAL A 39 5.85 17.72 8.84
C VAL A 39 6.86 16.88 8.07
N VAL A 40 8.16 17.20 8.18
CA VAL A 40 9.23 16.44 7.51
C VAL A 40 9.27 14.99 8.02
N ASN A 41 9.15 14.80 9.32
CA ASN A 41 9.12 13.45 9.91
C ASN A 41 7.90 12.63 9.43
N VAL A 42 6.75 13.29 9.27
CA VAL A 42 5.53 12.66 8.71
C VAL A 42 5.73 12.27 7.25
N ILE A 43 6.36 13.12 6.43
CA ILE A 43 6.65 12.82 5.01
C ILE A 43 7.55 11.58 4.91
N ILE A 44 8.62 11.50 5.71
CA ILE A 44 9.52 10.34 5.72
C ILE A 44 8.78 9.09 6.18
N GLY A 45 8.04 9.17 7.30
CA GLY A 45 7.28 8.05 7.84
C GLY A 45 6.23 7.52 6.86
N GLN A 46 5.49 8.41 6.20
CA GLN A 46 4.51 8.05 5.18
C GLN A 46 5.19 7.48 3.92
N GLY A 47 6.35 8.00 3.51
CA GLY A 47 7.13 7.44 2.41
C GLY A 47 7.53 5.99 2.66
N VAL A 48 8.06 5.69 3.85
CA VAL A 48 8.37 4.30 4.26
C VAL A 48 7.13 3.42 4.29
N LEU A 49 6.01 3.94 4.84
CA LEU A 49 4.74 3.21 4.90
C LEU A 49 4.23 2.84 3.51
N ILE A 50 4.30 3.76 2.54
CA ILE A 50 3.90 3.51 1.15
C ILE A 50 4.72 2.36 0.56
N VAL A 51 6.04 2.37 0.74
CA VAL A 51 6.91 1.28 0.25
C VAL A 51 6.52 -0.07 0.86
N LEU A 52 6.26 -0.11 2.17
CA LEU A 52 5.83 -1.33 2.85
C LEU A 52 4.47 -1.84 2.35
N LEU A 53 3.50 -0.94 2.17
CA LEU A 53 2.17 -1.27 1.64
C LEU A 53 2.28 -1.85 0.23
N LEU A 54 3.07 -1.23 -0.65
CA LEU A 54 3.27 -1.70 -2.03
C LEU A 54 4.06 -3.02 -2.08
N ALA A 55 5.05 -3.21 -1.22
CA ALA A 55 5.78 -4.47 -1.10
C ALA A 55 4.84 -5.59 -0.65
N PHE A 56 3.97 -5.33 0.33
CA PHE A 56 3.01 -6.31 0.82
C PHE A 56 1.92 -6.60 -0.22
N ALA A 57 1.42 -5.58 -0.92
CA ALA A 57 0.50 -5.76 -2.04
C ALA A 57 1.10 -6.66 -3.13
N ASN A 58 2.38 -6.45 -3.49
CA ASN A 58 3.08 -7.29 -4.46
C ASN A 58 3.20 -8.76 -4.00
N LEU A 59 3.47 -8.99 -2.72
CA LEU A 59 3.50 -10.35 -2.17
C LEU A 59 2.11 -11.03 -2.24
N CYS A 60 1.05 -10.29 -1.90
CA CYS A 60 -0.32 -10.76 -2.02
C CYS A 60 -0.73 -11.03 -3.48
N LEU A 61 -0.32 -10.17 -4.43
CA LEU A 61 -0.55 -10.40 -5.86
C LEU A 61 0.16 -11.67 -6.35
N LYS A 62 1.45 -11.82 -6.06
CA LYS A 62 2.23 -13.00 -6.48
C LYS A 62 1.64 -14.30 -5.90
N LYS A 63 1.32 -14.32 -4.60
CA LYS A 63 0.71 -15.48 -3.96
C LYS A 63 -0.71 -15.76 -4.45
N GLY A 64 -1.52 -14.71 -4.63
CA GLY A 64 -2.90 -14.82 -5.10
C GLY A 64 -2.97 -15.39 -6.51
N ARG A 65 -2.14 -14.87 -7.43
CA ARG A 65 -2.03 -15.37 -8.81
C ARG A 65 -1.56 -16.83 -8.85
N LYS A 66 -0.49 -17.16 -8.11
CA LYS A 66 0.01 -18.54 -7.99
C LYS A 66 -1.04 -19.49 -7.41
N THR A 67 -1.88 -19.03 -6.50
CA THR A 67 -2.95 -19.85 -5.90
C THR A 67 -4.12 -20.09 -6.86
N LEU A 68 -4.29 -19.21 -7.85
CA LEU A 68 -5.34 -19.27 -8.87
C LEU A 68 -4.84 -19.81 -10.21
N ASP A 69 -3.56 -20.17 -10.32
CA ASP A 69 -2.89 -20.55 -11.58
C ASP A 69 -3.08 -19.49 -12.69
N LEU A 70 -2.98 -18.21 -12.32
CA LEU A 70 -3.11 -17.00 -13.17
C LEU A 70 -1.78 -16.27 -13.44
#